data_AF-A0AAU9IZK0-F1
#
_entry.id   AF-A0AAU9IZK0-F1
#
_cell.length_a   1.000
_cell.length_b   1.000
_cell.length_c   1.000
_cell.angle_alpha   90.00
_cell.angle_beta   90.00
_cell.angle_gamma   90.00
#
_symmetry.space_group_name_H-M   'P 1'
#
loop_
_entity.id
_entity.type
_entity.pdbx_description
1 polymer ?
#
loop_
_entity_poly.entity_id
_entity_poly.type
_entity_poly.pdbx_seq_one_letter_code
_entity_poly.pdbx_strand_id
1 'polypeptide(L)'
;MFSIMGYIINDVYLTSSMIIFRNLGNLLYNIGLSADIARTIVKSIGYQIDYSSQNAPFLNAMYELQTIQNNILSDFKKWEFCAASNIVTDSLIPLWTFDENLPKIINKNMYNAIESFVFHIKSMIYALENNQTYINHAKFLIINGIGQTYDYFNHTILDLENCAVNRIETIGDIIYTLIFWGFAALGILLLIVFIFIYLTAKKIDEFWNFFIKSTQIQLMRLKTEAIERLGYAHNTEVNIEESINSSLNKKKHRVRTLIEINFTWRILVFFIISASYYFVIYFYLYPDCQSYMKNRPRLLNNFNIRRSLVSRVCMLSRDVYTPWFNKNFLLSYGFANSNFLVDLNAKILREKNKELREEKLMKMMSKELKQRIFESTNTTTPILKFGTDTAVEISIYDSTNIAYTSYIPAELILKYVAYLQIVQNNIGIEFELADNDSYNAINYQLNIIIATTAVYSIIFCALFFIYYLPFLHYQIKLLNLLSYLIEVLAID
;
A
#
# COMPACT_ATOMS: atom_id res chain seq x y z
N MET A 1 20.61 -2.79 2.96
CA MET A 1 19.65 -3.68 2.29
C MET A 1 18.61 -4.25 3.26
N PHE A 2 19.00 -5.03 4.27
CA PHE A 2 18.07 -5.45 5.34
C PHE A 2 17.39 -4.28 6.07
N SER A 3 18.08 -3.14 6.22
CA SER A 3 17.48 -1.91 6.78
C SER A 3 16.42 -1.27 5.87
N ILE A 4 16.62 -1.28 4.55
CA ILE A 4 15.62 -0.81 3.57
C ILE A 4 14.42 -1.74 3.60
N MET A 5 14.66 -3.06 3.70
CA MET A 5 13.60 -4.05 3.79
C MET A 5 12.83 -3.96 5.11
N GLY A 6 13.51 -3.75 6.24
CA GLY A 6 12.88 -3.54 7.54
C GLY A 6 12.02 -2.29 7.56
N TYR A 7 12.46 -1.22 6.89
CA TYR A 7 11.68 -0.01 6.69
C TYR A 7 10.41 -0.29 5.85
N ILE A 8 10.55 -0.94 4.69
CA ILE A 8 9.43 -1.37 3.84
C ILE A 8 8.43 -2.22 4.62
N ILE A 9 8.90 -3.21 5.40
CA ILE A 9 8.04 -4.11 6.17
C ILE A 9 7.25 -3.37 7.25
N ASN A 10 7.93 -2.52 8.04
CA ASN A 10 7.29 -1.78 9.11
C ASN A 10 6.24 -0.80 8.58
N ASP A 11 6.54 -0.14 7.46
CA ASP A 11 5.63 0.84 6.87
C ASP A 11 4.47 0.18 6.14
N VAL A 12 4.70 -0.93 5.43
CA VAL A 12 3.62 -1.74 4.85
C VAL A 12 2.70 -2.22 5.96
N TYR A 13 3.23 -2.67 7.10
CA TYR A 13 2.42 -3.09 8.24
C TYR A 13 1.52 -1.97 8.78
N LEU A 14 2.07 -0.77 9.02
CA LEU A 14 1.31 0.40 9.46
C LEU A 14 0.24 0.80 8.44
N THR A 15 0.61 0.86 7.16
CA THR A 15 -0.27 1.28 6.05
C THR A 15 -1.27 0.19 5.66
N SER A 16 -1.05 -1.05 6.10
CA SER A 16 -1.97 -2.16 5.86
C SER A 16 -3.14 -2.20 6.85
N SER A 17 -3.06 -1.48 7.97
CA SER A 17 -4.16 -1.44 8.95
C SER A 17 -5.19 -0.35 8.56
N MET A 18 -6.16 -0.73 7.73
CA MET A 18 -7.23 0.17 7.24
C MET A 18 -8.51 0.13 8.10
N ILE A 19 -8.37 -0.24 9.38
CA ILE A 19 -9.47 -0.35 10.36
C ILE A 19 -10.28 0.96 10.44
N ILE A 20 -9.61 2.10 10.29
CA ILE A 20 -10.27 3.41 10.31
C ILE A 20 -11.29 3.57 9.19
N PHE A 21 -11.00 3.09 7.97
CA PHE A 21 -11.92 3.17 6.83
C PHE A 21 -13.12 2.27 7.05
N ARG A 22 -12.93 1.08 7.66
CA ARG A 22 -14.03 0.20 8.05
C ARG A 22 -14.94 0.88 9.07
N ASN A 23 -14.36 1.43 10.14
CA ASN A 23 -15.15 2.03 11.21
C ASN A 23 -15.89 3.29 10.75
N LEU A 24 -15.24 4.13 9.93
CA LEU A 24 -15.87 5.31 9.33
C LEU A 24 -16.96 4.95 8.32
N GLY A 25 -16.71 3.94 7.47
CA GLY A 25 -17.69 3.43 6.52
C GLY A 25 -18.93 2.87 7.22
N ASN A 26 -18.71 2.05 8.26
CA ASN A 26 -19.78 1.52 9.10
C ASN A 26 -20.50 2.63 9.86
N LEU A 27 -19.79 3.66 10.34
CA LEU A 27 -20.44 4.82 10.96
C LEU A 27 -21.37 5.52 9.98
N LEU A 28 -20.86 5.88 8.80
CA LEU A 28 -21.63 6.60 7.78
C LEU A 28 -22.85 5.78 7.34
N TYR A 29 -22.69 4.47 7.19
CA TYR A 29 -23.78 3.55 6.92
C TYR A 29 -24.82 3.52 8.06
N ASN A 30 -24.39 3.33 9.31
CA ASN A 30 -25.31 3.19 10.45
C ASN A 30 -26.04 4.50 10.78
N ILE A 31 -25.39 5.66 10.57
CA ILE A 31 -26.04 6.97 10.64
C ILE A 31 -27.14 7.10 9.58
N GLY A 32 -26.82 6.76 8.32
CA GLY A 32 -27.79 6.79 7.21
C GLY A 32 -28.94 5.80 7.43
N LEU A 33 -28.64 4.58 7.88
CA LEU A 33 -29.62 3.56 8.22
C LEU A 33 -30.53 4.00 9.37
N SER A 34 -29.98 4.64 10.40
CA SER A 34 -30.76 5.16 11.53
C SER A 34 -31.73 6.25 11.10
N ALA A 35 -31.32 7.14 10.19
CA ALA A 35 -32.20 8.13 9.57
C ALA A 35 -33.30 7.47 8.75
N ASP A 36 -32.96 6.44 7.99
CA ASP A 36 -33.90 5.72 7.14
C ASP A 36 -34.97 4.95 7.93
N ILE A 37 -34.55 4.27 9.00
CA ILE A 37 -35.44 3.57 9.93
C ILE A 37 -36.33 4.58 10.65
N ALA A 38 -35.76 5.65 11.21
CA ALA A 38 -36.53 6.68 11.89
C ALA A 38 -37.59 7.29 10.95
N ARG A 39 -37.23 7.53 9.68
CA ARG A 39 -38.16 8.02 8.67
C ARG A 39 -39.26 7.02 8.35
N THR A 40 -38.92 5.75 8.24
CA THR A 40 -39.87 4.66 7.99
C THR A 40 -40.87 4.55 9.12
N ILE A 41 -40.41 4.56 10.39
CA ILE A 41 -41.28 4.54 11.58
C ILE A 41 -42.26 5.73 11.57
N VAL A 42 -41.76 6.95 11.37
CA VAL A 42 -42.59 8.17 11.31
C VAL A 42 -43.70 8.03 10.25
N LYS A 43 -43.35 7.53 9.05
CA LYS A 43 -44.32 7.31 7.97
C LYS A 43 -45.32 6.22 8.35
N SER A 44 -44.86 5.07 8.83
CA SER A 44 -45.72 3.95 9.22
C SER A 44 -46.75 4.35 10.28
N ILE A 45 -46.36 5.13 11.29
CA ILE A 45 -47.30 5.66 12.30
C ILE A 45 -48.33 6.59 11.65
N GLY A 46 -47.90 7.48 10.75
CA GLY A 46 -48.81 8.35 9.99
C GLY A 46 -49.80 7.57 9.11
N TYR A 47 -49.41 6.40 8.61
CA TYR A 47 -50.24 5.50 7.81
C TYR A 47 -50.98 4.42 8.61
N GLN A 48 -50.82 4.39 9.94
CA GLN A 48 -51.35 3.32 10.81
C GLN A 48 -50.89 1.91 10.40
N ILE A 49 -49.67 1.79 9.87
CA ILE A 49 -49.02 0.53 9.49
C ILE A 49 -48.13 0.07 10.65
N ASP A 50 -48.10 -1.23 10.90
CA ASP A 50 -47.19 -1.80 11.89
C ASP A 50 -45.72 -1.53 11.53
N TYR A 51 -44.97 -0.98 12.49
CA TYR A 51 -43.55 -0.66 12.37
C TYR A 51 -42.67 -1.55 13.27
N SER A 52 -43.24 -2.52 13.97
CA SER A 52 -42.55 -3.43 14.90
C SER A 52 -41.30 -4.09 14.28
N SER A 53 -41.38 -4.43 12.98
CA SER A 53 -40.28 -5.00 12.18
C SER A 53 -39.01 -4.15 12.13
N GLN A 54 -39.12 -2.84 12.42
CA GLN A 54 -37.99 -1.90 12.37
C GLN A 54 -37.22 -1.81 13.70
N ASN A 55 -37.78 -2.30 14.82
CA ASN A 55 -37.15 -2.17 16.13
C ASN A 55 -35.82 -2.90 16.23
N ALA A 56 -35.74 -4.15 15.75
CA ALA A 56 -34.51 -4.93 15.78
C ALA A 56 -33.38 -4.32 14.91
N PRO A 57 -33.62 -3.94 13.65
CA PRO A 57 -32.65 -3.17 12.85
C PRO A 57 -32.17 -1.88 13.53
N PHE A 58 -33.07 -1.17 14.23
CA PHE A 58 -32.74 0.10 14.87
C PHE A 58 -31.83 -0.09 16.08
N LEU A 59 -32.11 -1.11 16.90
CA LEU A 59 -31.25 -1.52 18.01
C LEU A 59 -29.89 -1.99 17.52
N ASN A 60 -29.84 -2.78 16.45
CA ASN A 60 -28.58 -3.22 15.86
C ASN A 60 -27.72 -2.03 15.40
N ALA A 61 -28.32 -1.05 14.72
CA ALA A 61 -27.61 0.18 14.33
C ALA A 61 -27.06 0.93 15.56
N MET A 62 -27.83 1.02 16.65
CA MET A 62 -27.38 1.62 17.91
C MET A 62 -26.18 0.88 18.51
N TYR A 63 -26.22 -0.46 18.58
CA TYR A 63 -25.12 -1.27 19.14
C TYR A 63 -23.84 -1.17 18.30
N GLU A 64 -23.98 -1.12 16.98
CA GLU A 64 -22.85 -0.88 16.07
C GLU A 64 -22.24 0.51 16.29
N LEU A 65 -23.08 1.55 16.42
CA LEU A 65 -22.61 2.91 16.74
C LEU A 65 -21.87 2.97 18.08
N GLN A 66 -22.36 2.29 19.11
CA GLN A 66 -21.68 2.19 20.42
C GLN A 66 -20.33 1.46 20.30
N THR A 67 -20.28 0.39 19.51
CA THR A 67 -19.04 -0.36 19.27
C THR A 67 -18.00 0.53 18.57
N ILE A 68 -18.43 1.31 17.57
CA ILE A 68 -17.56 2.29 16.90
C ILE A 68 -17.10 3.36 17.89
N GLN A 69 -18.01 3.92 18.70
CA GLN A 69 -17.70 4.95 19.70
C GLN A 69 -16.58 4.51 20.65
N ASN A 70 -16.61 3.25 21.11
CA ASN A 70 -15.63 2.72 22.06
C ASN A 70 -14.23 2.54 21.44
N ASN A 71 -14.15 2.26 20.14
CA ASN A 71 -12.89 1.96 19.45
C ASN A 71 -12.27 3.18 18.75
N ILE A 72 -13.05 4.25 18.56
CA ILE A 72 -12.68 5.36 17.69
C ILE A 72 -11.43 6.11 18.13
N LEU A 73 -11.28 6.34 19.44
CA LEU A 73 -10.14 7.09 19.98
C LEU A 73 -8.81 6.34 19.75
N SER A 74 -8.81 5.03 19.97
CA SER A 74 -7.60 4.20 19.77
C SER A 74 -7.22 4.04 18.31
N ASP A 75 -8.21 3.97 17.42
CA ASP A 75 -7.96 3.78 15.99
C ASP A 75 -7.48 5.07 15.32
N PHE A 76 -8.05 6.21 15.68
CA PHE A 76 -7.65 7.51 15.14
C PHE A 76 -6.31 8.00 15.67
N LYS A 77 -5.89 7.57 16.87
CA LYS A 77 -4.55 7.86 17.39
C LYS A 77 -3.43 7.37 16.45
N LYS A 78 -3.65 6.24 15.77
CA LYS A 78 -2.68 5.71 14.78
C LYS A 78 -2.60 6.56 13.50
N TRP A 79 -3.57 7.47 13.33
CA TRP A 79 -3.75 8.33 12.17
C TRP A 79 -3.49 9.81 12.45
N GLU A 80 -2.92 10.15 13.62
CA GLU A 80 -2.56 11.53 14.02
C GLU A 80 -1.69 12.28 12.99
N PHE A 81 -0.98 11.56 12.13
CA PHE A 81 -0.23 12.16 11.01
C PHE A 81 -1.13 12.85 9.97
N CYS A 82 -2.44 12.62 10.01
CA CYS A 82 -3.40 13.12 9.06
C CYS A 82 -4.29 14.22 9.66
N ALA A 83 -4.36 15.40 9.06
CA ALA A 83 -5.19 16.48 9.58
C ALA A 83 -6.68 16.11 9.69
N ALA A 84 -7.19 15.26 8.80
CA ALA A 84 -8.57 14.79 8.84
C ALA A 84 -8.89 13.94 10.09
N SER A 85 -7.90 13.36 10.78
CA SER A 85 -8.15 12.62 12.02
C SER A 85 -8.57 13.51 13.19
N ASN A 86 -8.31 14.82 13.11
CA ASN A 86 -8.65 15.79 14.15
C ASN A 86 -10.16 15.90 14.39
N ILE A 87 -11.00 15.41 13.47
CA ILE A 87 -12.46 15.31 13.65
C ILE A 87 -12.87 14.60 14.95
N VAL A 88 -12.01 13.70 15.48
CA VAL A 88 -12.30 12.93 16.69
C VAL A 88 -12.08 13.76 17.95
N THR A 89 -11.12 14.68 17.94
CA THR A 89 -10.80 15.54 19.09
C THR A 89 -11.52 16.88 19.00
N ASP A 90 -11.53 17.47 17.82
CA ASP A 90 -11.93 18.85 17.58
C ASP A 90 -13.43 18.92 17.28
N SER A 91 -14.07 19.96 17.81
CA SER A 91 -15.52 20.16 17.63
C SER A 91 -15.82 20.77 16.27
N LEU A 92 -15.73 19.95 15.22
CA LEU A 92 -15.86 20.38 13.83
C LEU A 92 -17.16 19.92 13.15
N ILE A 93 -17.83 18.90 13.68
CA ILE A 93 -18.98 18.28 13.02
C ILE A 93 -20.24 19.09 13.32
N PRO A 94 -20.90 19.68 12.31
CA PRO A 94 -22.14 20.40 12.51
C PRO A 94 -23.29 19.41 12.76
N LEU A 95 -24.06 19.66 13.81
CA LEU A 95 -25.26 18.90 14.17
C LEU A 95 -26.43 19.85 14.40
N TRP A 96 -27.56 19.53 13.79
CA TRP A 96 -28.84 20.16 14.08
C TRP A 96 -29.43 19.60 15.38
N THR A 97 -29.64 20.44 16.37
CA THR A 97 -30.43 20.15 17.57
C THR A 97 -31.75 20.90 17.57
N PHE A 98 -32.72 20.35 18.30
CA PHE A 98 -34.10 20.85 18.37
C PHE A 98 -34.47 21.07 19.84
N ASP A 99 -33.79 22.02 20.48
CA ASP A 99 -34.15 22.45 21.84
C ASP A 99 -35.42 23.30 21.76
N GLU A 100 -36.46 22.93 22.51
CA GLU A 100 -37.75 23.65 22.55
C GLU A 100 -38.37 23.89 21.16
N ASN A 101 -38.13 22.97 20.21
CA ASN A 101 -38.54 23.04 18.80
C ASN A 101 -37.86 24.13 17.95
N LEU A 102 -36.83 24.80 18.46
CA LEU A 102 -36.02 25.75 17.67
C LEU A 102 -34.78 25.05 17.10
N PRO A 103 -34.58 25.07 15.77
CA PRO A 103 -33.42 24.45 15.15
C PRO A 103 -32.16 25.27 15.44
N LYS A 104 -31.13 24.63 16.01
CA LYS A 104 -29.81 25.21 16.24
C LYS A 104 -28.74 24.29 15.68
N ILE A 105 -27.67 24.86 15.11
CA ILE A 105 -26.49 24.11 14.70
C ILE A 105 -25.47 24.21 15.83
N ILE A 106 -25.04 23.06 16.34
CA ILE A 106 -23.94 22.93 17.29
C ILE A 106 -22.82 22.12 16.67
N ASN A 107 -21.57 22.51 16.92
CA ASN A 107 -20.44 21.73 16.47
C ASN A 107 -20.00 20.78 17.59
N LYS A 108 -19.83 19.51 17.26
CA LYS A 108 -19.32 18.47 18.16
C LYS A 108 -18.14 17.75 17.53
N ASN A 109 -17.33 17.09 18.35
CA ASN A 109 -16.38 16.13 17.85
C ASN A 109 -17.08 14.80 17.50
N MET A 110 -16.39 13.92 16.80
CA MET A 110 -16.94 12.65 16.33
C MET A 110 -17.48 11.77 17.45
N TYR A 111 -16.76 11.68 18.57
CA TYR A 111 -17.19 10.89 19.72
C TYR A 111 -18.54 11.37 20.27
N ASN A 112 -18.67 12.67 20.52
CA ASN A 112 -19.89 13.28 21.05
C ASN A 112 -21.02 13.31 20.00
N ALA A 113 -20.69 13.34 18.72
CA ALA A 113 -21.67 13.22 17.64
C ALA A 113 -22.30 11.82 17.63
N ILE A 114 -21.48 10.76 17.69
CA ILE A 114 -21.95 9.38 17.79
C ILE A 114 -22.81 9.18 19.05
N GLU A 115 -22.35 9.71 20.19
CA GLU A 115 -23.11 9.69 21.44
C GLU A 115 -24.51 10.30 21.28
N SER A 116 -24.59 11.42 20.55
CA SER A 116 -25.87 12.09 20.29
C SER A 116 -26.79 11.22 19.44
N PHE A 117 -26.27 10.56 18.39
CA PHE A 117 -27.06 9.60 17.61
C PHE A 117 -27.57 8.45 18.48
N VAL A 118 -26.71 7.82 19.28
CA VAL A 118 -27.08 6.74 20.20
C VAL A 118 -28.17 7.19 21.18
N PHE A 119 -28.02 8.37 21.78
CA PHE A 119 -29.01 8.96 22.67
C PHE A 119 -30.37 9.13 21.97
N HIS A 120 -30.40 9.75 20.79
CA HIS A 120 -31.64 9.99 20.07
C HIS A 120 -32.32 8.69 19.58
N ILE A 121 -31.56 7.66 19.20
CA ILE A 121 -32.12 6.34 18.88
C ILE A 121 -32.81 5.74 20.12
N LYS A 122 -32.08 5.68 21.25
CA LYS A 122 -32.60 5.12 22.51
C LYS A 122 -33.84 5.87 22.98
N SER A 123 -33.82 7.20 22.97
CA SER A 123 -34.95 8.03 23.36
C SER A 123 -36.14 7.89 22.42
N MET A 124 -35.91 7.73 21.11
CA MET A 124 -36.99 7.47 20.16
C MET A 124 -37.67 6.13 20.43
N ILE A 125 -36.91 5.05 20.64
CA ILE A 125 -37.45 3.73 20.98
C ILE A 125 -38.27 3.80 22.28
N TYR A 126 -37.68 4.38 23.33
CA TYR A 126 -38.37 4.56 24.61
C TYR A 126 -39.66 5.38 24.47
N ALA A 127 -39.64 6.47 23.69
CA ALA A 127 -40.83 7.28 23.47
C ALA A 127 -41.92 6.50 22.72
N LEU A 128 -41.56 5.66 21.76
CA LEU A 128 -42.50 4.81 21.03
C LEU A 128 -43.13 3.73 21.93
N GLU A 129 -42.34 3.09 22.80
CA GLU A 129 -42.83 2.07 23.73
C GLU A 129 -43.77 2.65 24.80
N ASN A 130 -43.54 3.90 25.21
CA ASN A 130 -44.31 4.57 26.26
C ASN A 130 -45.37 5.54 25.72
N ASN A 131 -45.65 5.55 24.41
CA ASN A 131 -46.57 6.50 23.76
C ASN A 131 -46.27 7.99 24.05
N GLN A 132 -44.99 8.34 24.17
CA GLN A 132 -44.51 9.72 24.37
C GLN A 132 -44.13 10.38 23.03
N THR A 133 -43.82 11.69 23.08
CA THR A 133 -43.47 12.48 21.90
C THR A 133 -42.08 12.12 21.32
N TYR A 134 -42.07 11.33 20.25
CA TYR A 134 -40.83 10.87 19.58
C TYR A 134 -40.33 11.80 18.45
N ILE A 135 -41.11 12.82 18.08
CA ILE A 135 -40.91 13.63 16.86
C ILE A 135 -39.55 14.33 16.83
N ASN A 136 -39.10 14.91 17.94
CA ASN A 136 -37.84 15.65 17.98
C ASN A 136 -36.62 14.73 17.84
N HIS A 137 -36.69 13.52 18.39
CA HIS A 137 -35.66 12.51 18.18
C HIS A 137 -35.63 12.03 16.73
N ALA A 138 -36.79 11.78 16.12
CA ALA A 138 -36.87 11.43 14.71
C ALA A 138 -36.32 12.55 13.79
N LYS A 139 -36.66 13.82 14.06
CA LYS A 139 -36.13 14.97 13.31
C LYS A 139 -34.62 15.06 13.39
N PHE A 140 -34.04 14.90 14.58
CA PHE A 140 -32.60 14.88 14.78
C PHE A 140 -31.93 13.81 13.90
N LEU A 141 -32.41 12.57 13.97
CA LEU A 141 -31.82 11.44 13.24
C LEU A 141 -31.93 11.64 11.73
N ILE A 142 -33.09 12.07 11.25
CA ILE A 142 -33.35 12.29 9.82
C ILE A 142 -32.47 13.41 9.27
N ILE A 143 -32.47 14.59 9.88
CA ILE A 143 -31.76 15.75 9.32
C ILE A 143 -30.25 15.55 9.36
N ASN A 144 -29.71 15.05 10.47
CA ASN A 144 -28.27 14.84 10.58
C ASN A 144 -27.81 13.62 9.77
N GLY A 145 -28.63 12.57 9.65
CA GLY A 145 -28.21 11.34 8.99
C GLY A 145 -28.19 11.38 7.46
N ILE A 146 -28.80 12.39 6.82
CA ILE A 146 -28.70 12.62 5.35
C ILE A 146 -28.31 14.04 4.95
N GLY A 147 -28.18 14.95 5.91
CA GLY A 147 -27.83 16.35 5.68
C GLY A 147 -26.33 16.64 5.85
N GLN A 148 -26.02 17.84 6.34
CA GLN A 148 -24.66 18.37 6.39
C GLN A 148 -23.69 17.50 7.23
N THR A 149 -24.17 16.88 8.32
CA THR A 149 -23.35 15.99 9.16
C THR A 149 -22.89 14.76 8.37
N TYR A 150 -23.78 14.14 7.61
CA TYR A 150 -23.46 13.02 6.73
C TYR A 150 -22.43 13.44 5.67
N ASP A 151 -22.64 14.59 5.03
CA ASP A 151 -21.71 15.11 4.02
C ASP A 151 -20.32 15.37 4.62
N TYR A 152 -20.26 15.89 5.85
CA TYR A 152 -19.02 16.11 6.58
C TYR A 152 -18.26 14.81 6.86
N PHE A 153 -18.95 13.75 7.31
CA PHE A 153 -18.34 12.44 7.48
C PHE A 153 -17.84 11.86 6.15
N ASN A 154 -18.62 11.98 5.08
CA ASN A 154 -18.21 11.52 3.76
C ASN A 154 -16.97 12.27 3.23
N HIS A 155 -16.92 13.59 3.42
CA HIS A 155 -15.74 14.41 3.05
C HIS A 155 -14.51 14.00 3.87
N THR A 156 -14.68 13.73 5.15
CA THR A 156 -13.59 13.26 6.03
C THR A 156 -13.01 11.93 5.55
N ILE A 157 -13.85 11.00 5.07
CA ILE A 157 -13.37 9.73 4.49
C ILE A 157 -12.54 9.97 3.23
N LEU A 158 -12.98 10.89 2.36
CA LEU A 158 -12.23 11.27 1.15
C LEU A 158 -10.90 11.94 1.50
N ASP A 159 -10.87 12.81 2.51
CA ASP A 159 -9.64 13.46 2.96
C ASP A 159 -8.66 12.44 3.55
N LEU A 160 -9.15 11.46 4.31
CA LEU A 160 -8.33 10.35 4.81
C LEU A 160 -7.81 9.46 3.68
N GLU A 161 -8.60 9.21 2.63
CA GLU A 161 -8.14 8.48 1.44
C GLU A 161 -6.98 9.21 0.77
N ASN A 162 -7.15 10.51 0.48
CA ASN A 162 -6.12 11.34 -0.15
C ASN A 162 -4.85 11.39 0.71
N CYS A 163 -5.01 11.52 2.02
CA CYS A 163 -3.92 11.52 2.98
C CYS A 163 -3.15 10.20 3.02
N ALA A 164 -3.86 9.05 2.99
CA ALA A 164 -3.24 7.74 2.90
C ALA A 164 -2.45 7.57 1.59
N VAL A 165 -3.05 7.97 0.46
CA VAL A 165 -2.41 7.94 -0.86
C VAL A 165 -1.15 8.80 -0.88
N ASN A 166 -1.22 10.04 -0.39
CA ASN A 166 -0.07 10.95 -0.32
C ASN A 166 1.05 10.43 0.58
N ARG A 167 0.69 9.76 1.69
CA ARG A 167 1.68 9.11 2.56
C ARG A 167 2.41 7.98 1.81
N ILE A 168 1.69 7.17 1.05
CA ILE A 168 2.28 6.08 0.25
C ILE A 168 3.19 6.64 -0.85
N GLU A 169 2.84 7.76 -1.46
CA GLU A 169 3.68 8.45 -2.44
C GLU A 169 4.98 8.95 -1.80
N THR A 170 4.88 9.64 -0.67
CA THR A 170 6.05 10.11 0.09
C THR A 170 6.96 8.94 0.49
N ILE A 171 6.40 7.81 0.93
CA ILE A 171 7.15 6.59 1.26
C ILE A 171 7.84 6.04 0.00
N GLY A 172 7.14 6.07 -1.14
CA GLY A 172 7.70 5.79 -2.46
C GLY A 172 8.98 6.58 -2.73
N ASP A 173 8.89 7.89 -2.61
CA ASP A 173 10.01 8.79 -2.87
C ASP A 173 11.20 8.53 -1.92
N ILE A 174 10.93 8.24 -0.65
CA ILE A 174 11.97 7.86 0.33
C ILE A 174 12.65 6.56 -0.10
N ILE A 175 11.88 5.54 -0.51
CA ILE A 175 12.44 4.25 -0.92
C ILE A 175 13.24 4.37 -2.21
N TYR A 176 12.76 5.13 -3.19
CA TYR A 176 13.52 5.43 -4.41
C TYR A 176 14.83 6.15 -4.09
N THR A 177 14.78 7.11 -3.17
CA THR A 177 15.97 7.83 -2.68
C THR A 177 16.95 6.87 -1.99
N LEU A 178 16.46 5.95 -1.15
CA LEU A 178 17.29 4.94 -0.47
C LEU A 178 17.94 3.96 -1.46
N ILE A 179 17.22 3.53 -2.51
CA ILE A 179 17.76 2.69 -3.58
C ILE A 179 18.85 3.43 -4.33
N PHE A 180 18.63 4.70 -4.67
CA PHE A 180 19.63 5.55 -5.33
C PHE A 180 20.90 5.71 -4.48
N TRP A 181 20.77 6.00 -3.19
CA TRP A 181 21.92 6.05 -2.27
C TRP A 181 22.62 4.69 -2.15
N GLY A 182 21.87 3.59 -2.16
CA GLY A 182 22.43 2.24 -2.20
C GLY A 182 23.29 2.00 -3.45
N PHE A 183 22.83 2.45 -4.61
CA PHE A 183 23.58 2.36 -5.87
C PHE A 183 24.81 3.27 -5.89
N ALA A 184 24.67 4.51 -5.39
CA ALA A 184 25.79 5.44 -5.27
C ALA A 184 26.88 4.91 -4.33
N ALA A 185 26.50 4.35 -3.17
CA ALA A 185 27.42 3.72 -2.23
C ALA A 185 28.15 2.52 -2.86
N LEU A 186 27.45 1.68 -3.63
CA LEU A 186 28.08 0.60 -4.40
C LEU A 186 29.10 1.12 -5.41
N GLY A 187 28.78 2.21 -6.11
CA GLY A 187 29.71 2.86 -7.05
C GLY A 187 30.98 3.39 -6.37
N ILE A 188 30.83 4.04 -5.21
CA ILE A 188 31.97 4.53 -4.42
C ILE A 188 32.83 3.36 -3.92
N LEU A 189 32.20 2.29 -3.41
CA LEU A 189 32.91 1.09 -2.98
C LEU A 189 33.68 0.45 -4.14
N LEU A 190 33.07 0.34 -5.32
CA LEU A 190 33.74 -0.16 -6.53
C LEU A 190 34.96 0.69 -6.88
N LEU A 191 34.84 2.02 -6.82
CA LEU A 191 35.94 2.94 -7.11
C LEU A 191 37.10 2.78 -6.11
N ILE A 192 36.81 2.65 -4.81
CA ILE A 192 37.82 2.38 -3.77
C ILE A 192 38.53 1.06 -4.05
N VAL A 193 37.76 0.00 -4.37
CA VAL A 193 38.31 -1.32 -4.68
C VAL A 193 39.18 -1.27 -5.95
N PHE A 194 38.78 -0.52 -6.97
CA PHE A 194 39.55 -0.35 -8.20
C PHE A 194 40.88 0.37 -7.94
N ILE A 195 40.88 1.43 -7.13
CA ILE A 195 42.09 2.12 -6.68
C ILE A 195 43.00 1.15 -5.93
N PHE A 196 42.44 0.33 -5.03
CA PHE A 196 43.21 -0.65 -4.28
C PHE A 196 43.85 -1.70 -5.20
N ILE A 197 43.09 -2.29 -6.13
CA ILE A 197 43.63 -3.23 -7.13
C ILE A 197 44.77 -2.59 -7.93
N TYR A 198 44.59 -1.35 -8.37
CA TYR A 198 45.60 -0.63 -9.14
C TYR A 198 46.90 -0.43 -8.34
N LEU A 199 46.79 -0.03 -7.06
CA LEU A 199 47.94 0.12 -6.18
C LEU A 199 48.64 -1.22 -5.92
N THR A 200 47.89 -2.29 -5.64
CA THR A 200 48.44 -3.62 -5.43
C THR A 200 49.12 -4.15 -6.68
N ALA A 201 48.50 -4.00 -7.85
CA ALA A 201 49.09 -4.42 -9.13
C ALA A 201 50.40 -3.68 -9.44
N LYS A 202 50.45 -2.38 -9.17
CA LYS A 202 51.69 -1.59 -9.29
C LYS A 202 52.79 -2.14 -8.38
N LYS A 203 52.47 -2.47 -7.12
CA LYS A 203 53.45 -3.02 -6.17
C LYS A 203 53.93 -4.41 -6.57
N ILE A 204 53.04 -5.26 -7.08
CA ILE A 204 53.41 -6.59 -7.60
C ILE A 204 54.32 -6.46 -8.82
N ASP A 205 54.05 -5.50 -9.71
CA ASP A 205 54.89 -5.25 -10.90
C ASP A 205 56.28 -4.72 -10.50
N GLU A 206 56.35 -3.78 -9.55
CA GLU A 206 57.62 -3.33 -8.95
C GLU A 206 58.42 -4.51 -8.37
N PHE A 207 57.75 -5.39 -7.63
CA PHE A 207 58.35 -6.57 -7.01
C PHE A 207 58.83 -7.60 -8.04
N TRP A 208 58.04 -7.86 -9.08
CA TRP A 208 58.38 -8.80 -10.15
C TRP A 208 59.58 -8.30 -10.99
N ASN A 209 59.63 -7.00 -11.29
CA ASN A 209 60.76 -6.40 -11.99
C ASN A 209 62.03 -6.45 -11.14
N PHE A 210 61.93 -6.25 -9.83
CA PHE A 210 63.04 -6.45 -8.90
C PHE A 210 63.54 -7.90 -8.90
N PHE A 211 62.62 -8.87 -8.84
CA PHE A 211 62.96 -10.30 -8.90
C PHE A 211 63.69 -10.69 -10.19
N ILE A 212 63.18 -10.27 -11.34
CA ILE A 212 63.83 -10.53 -12.64
C ILE A 212 65.23 -9.92 -12.67
N LYS A 213 65.38 -8.68 -12.22
CA LYS A 213 66.69 -8.02 -12.21
C LYS A 213 67.67 -8.76 -11.31
N SER A 214 67.25 -9.17 -10.11
CA SER A 214 68.09 -9.91 -9.16
C SER A 214 68.50 -11.28 -9.71
N THR A 215 67.56 -12.04 -10.25
CA THR A 215 67.83 -13.35 -10.88
C THR A 215 68.74 -13.23 -12.09
N GLN A 216 68.58 -12.21 -12.94
CA GLN A 216 69.49 -11.96 -14.06
C GLN A 216 70.92 -11.66 -13.58
N ILE A 217 71.09 -10.86 -12.53
CA ILE A 217 72.42 -10.57 -11.96
C ILE A 217 73.06 -11.85 -11.41
N GLN A 218 72.33 -12.62 -10.60
CA GLN A 218 72.77 -13.91 -10.04
C GLN A 218 73.17 -14.91 -11.15
N LEU A 219 72.33 -15.05 -12.18
CA LEU A 219 72.57 -15.98 -13.29
C LEU A 219 73.77 -15.56 -14.14
N MET A 220 73.96 -14.25 -14.34
CA MET A 220 75.15 -13.73 -15.01
C MET A 220 76.41 -13.99 -14.20
N ARG A 221 76.37 -13.81 -12.87
CA ARG A 221 77.49 -14.13 -11.96
C ARG A 221 77.87 -15.62 -12.02
N LEU A 222 76.88 -16.52 -11.95
CA LEU A 222 77.10 -17.96 -12.11
C LEU A 222 77.67 -18.32 -13.48
N LYS A 223 77.18 -17.67 -14.55
CA LYS A 223 77.68 -17.88 -15.91
C LYS A 223 79.13 -17.42 -16.05
N THR A 224 79.49 -16.26 -15.50
CA THR A 224 80.88 -15.78 -15.47
C THR A 224 81.78 -16.71 -14.68
N GLU A 225 81.38 -17.15 -13.48
CA GLU A 225 82.16 -18.11 -12.68
C GLU A 225 82.34 -19.46 -13.39
N ALA A 226 81.29 -19.94 -14.09
CA ALA A 226 81.37 -21.17 -14.87
C ALA A 226 82.30 -21.02 -16.09
N ILE A 227 82.24 -19.90 -16.80
CA ILE A 227 83.13 -19.61 -17.93
C ILE A 227 84.58 -19.45 -17.45
N GLU A 228 84.83 -18.79 -16.33
CA GLU A 228 86.16 -18.67 -15.73
C GLU A 228 86.74 -20.05 -15.37
N ARG A 229 85.95 -20.91 -14.73
CA ARG A 229 86.37 -22.29 -14.43
C ARG A 229 86.65 -23.09 -15.70
N LEU A 230 85.86 -22.91 -16.76
CA LEU A 230 86.05 -23.59 -18.04
C LEU A 230 87.29 -23.07 -18.78
N GLY A 231 87.51 -21.76 -18.77
CA GLY A 231 88.68 -21.09 -19.36
C GLY A 231 89.98 -21.49 -18.67
N TYR A 232 89.97 -21.65 -17.35
CA TYR A 232 91.10 -22.19 -16.59
C TYR A 232 91.40 -23.66 -16.94
N ALA A 233 90.37 -24.48 -17.17
CA ALA A 233 90.53 -25.90 -17.53
C ALA A 233 90.98 -26.11 -18.99
N HIS A 234 90.64 -25.20 -19.90
CA HIS A 234 90.93 -25.32 -21.34
C HIS A 234 91.93 -24.30 -21.89
N ASN A 235 92.56 -23.50 -21.02
CA ASN A 235 93.64 -22.55 -21.35
C ASN A 235 93.34 -21.66 -22.57
N THR A 236 92.11 -21.18 -22.66
CA THR A 236 91.61 -20.33 -23.75
C THR A 236 91.00 -19.06 -23.18
N GLU A 237 91.46 -17.90 -23.63
CA GLU A 237 90.88 -16.61 -23.27
C GLU A 237 89.57 -16.41 -24.05
N VAL A 238 88.44 -16.56 -23.37
CA VAL A 238 87.12 -16.29 -23.95
C VAL A 238 86.75 -14.85 -23.66
N ASN A 239 86.41 -14.08 -24.69
CA ASN A 239 86.03 -12.67 -24.57
C ASN A 239 84.55 -12.55 -24.19
N ILE A 240 84.27 -12.08 -22.96
CA ILE A 240 82.95 -12.25 -22.29
C ILE A 240 81.97 -11.09 -22.58
N GLU A 241 82.45 -9.91 -22.94
CA GLU A 241 81.66 -8.66 -22.92
C GLU A 241 80.57 -8.55 -24.00
N GLU A 242 80.75 -9.16 -25.17
CA GLU A 242 79.85 -8.93 -26.32
C GLU A 242 78.55 -9.75 -26.25
N SER A 243 78.57 -10.90 -25.55
CA SER A 243 77.36 -11.74 -25.35
C SER A 243 76.44 -11.23 -24.24
N ILE A 244 76.95 -10.36 -23.37
CA ILE A 244 76.26 -9.86 -22.17
C ILE A 244 75.25 -8.77 -22.55
N ASN A 245 75.61 -7.84 -23.43
CA ASN A 245 74.78 -6.68 -23.74
C ASN A 245 73.59 -6.97 -24.67
N SER A 246 73.64 -8.04 -25.45
CA SER A 246 72.58 -8.39 -26.41
C SER A 246 71.39 -9.14 -25.78
N SER A 247 71.57 -9.77 -24.61
CA SER A 247 70.54 -10.55 -23.92
C SER A 247 69.71 -9.75 -22.90
N LEU A 248 70.24 -8.65 -22.36
CA LEU A 248 69.58 -7.82 -21.34
C LEU A 248 68.37 -7.01 -21.84
N ASN A 249 68.27 -6.76 -23.14
CA ASN A 249 67.34 -5.75 -23.69
C ASN A 249 66.03 -6.27 -24.29
N LYS A 250 65.71 -7.57 -24.21
CA LYS A 250 64.52 -8.12 -24.89
C LYS A 250 63.62 -8.93 -23.95
N LYS A 251 62.75 -8.21 -23.23
CA LYS A 251 61.29 -8.46 -23.08
C LYS A 251 60.79 -7.80 -21.78
N LYS A 252 60.16 -6.61 -21.87
CA LYS A 252 59.25 -6.13 -20.83
C LYS A 252 58.01 -7.02 -20.82
N HIS A 253 57.86 -7.89 -19.82
CA HIS A 253 56.79 -8.88 -19.80
C HIS A 253 55.50 -8.37 -19.11
N ARG A 254 54.37 -8.71 -19.76
CA ARG A 254 52.95 -8.38 -19.53
C ARG A 254 52.29 -8.87 -18.21
N VAL A 255 53.04 -9.11 -17.14
CA VAL A 255 52.48 -9.73 -15.91
C VAL A 255 51.45 -8.84 -15.23
N ARG A 256 51.70 -7.52 -15.16
CA ARG A 256 50.79 -6.51 -14.60
C ARG A 256 49.37 -6.56 -15.16
N THR A 257 49.24 -6.58 -16.49
CA THR A 257 47.93 -6.51 -17.17
C THR A 257 47.04 -7.72 -16.89
N LEU A 258 47.60 -8.91 -16.72
CA LEU A 258 46.82 -10.13 -16.49
C LEU A 258 46.23 -10.19 -15.07
N ILE A 259 46.99 -9.72 -14.07
CA ILE A 259 46.53 -9.68 -12.67
C ILE A 259 45.43 -8.61 -12.51
N GLU A 260 45.64 -7.42 -13.08
CA GLU A 260 44.65 -6.33 -13.07
C GLU A 260 43.33 -6.76 -13.71
N ILE A 261 43.38 -7.37 -14.91
CA ILE A 261 42.18 -7.82 -15.63
C ILE A 261 41.43 -8.90 -14.84
N ASN A 262 42.14 -9.88 -14.26
CA ASN A 262 41.51 -10.98 -13.53
C ASN A 262 40.83 -10.52 -12.23
N PHE A 263 41.46 -9.63 -11.46
CA PHE A 263 40.83 -9.06 -10.25
C PHE A 263 39.63 -8.18 -10.62
N THR A 264 39.81 -7.31 -11.62
CA THR A 264 38.76 -6.37 -12.06
C THR A 264 37.53 -7.12 -12.56
N TRP A 265 37.71 -8.14 -13.41
CA TRP A 265 36.60 -8.92 -13.94
C TRP A 265 35.79 -9.62 -12.84
N ARG A 266 36.48 -10.20 -11.84
CA ARG A 266 35.80 -10.90 -10.74
C ARG A 266 34.94 -9.95 -9.89
N ILE A 267 35.45 -8.77 -9.57
CA ILE A 267 34.70 -7.74 -8.83
C ILE A 267 33.57 -7.16 -9.69
N LEU A 268 33.79 -6.99 -10.99
CA LEU A 268 32.76 -6.57 -11.93
C LEU A 268 31.55 -7.52 -11.92
N VAL A 269 31.78 -8.84 -11.82
CA VAL A 269 30.69 -9.83 -11.69
C VAL A 269 29.83 -9.57 -10.46
N PHE A 270 30.42 -9.32 -9.28
CA PHE A 270 29.65 -8.97 -8.08
C PHE A 270 28.85 -7.68 -8.28
N PHE A 271 29.46 -6.67 -8.89
CA PHE A 271 28.79 -5.40 -9.16
C PHE A 271 27.61 -5.56 -10.12
N ILE A 272 27.79 -6.29 -11.23
CA ILE A 272 26.72 -6.54 -12.22
C ILE A 272 25.55 -7.26 -11.55
N ILE A 273 25.82 -8.26 -10.71
CA ILE A 273 24.78 -9.01 -9.99
C ILE A 273 24.04 -8.09 -9.00
N SER A 274 24.76 -7.31 -8.19
CA SER A 274 24.15 -6.32 -7.29
C SER A 274 23.33 -5.27 -8.05
N ALA A 275 23.88 -4.70 -9.13
CA ALA A 275 23.19 -3.72 -9.96
C ALA A 275 21.92 -4.29 -10.60
N SER A 276 21.99 -5.52 -11.13
CA SER A 276 20.83 -6.21 -11.70
C SER A 276 19.72 -6.43 -10.66
N TYR A 277 20.09 -6.76 -9.42
CA TYR A 277 19.13 -6.93 -8.34
C TYR A 277 18.43 -5.63 -7.96
N TYR A 278 19.19 -4.53 -7.80
CA TYR A 278 18.59 -3.21 -7.56
C TYR A 278 17.67 -2.78 -8.71
N PHE A 279 18.08 -3.06 -9.95
CA PHE A 279 17.25 -2.81 -11.13
C PHE A 279 15.94 -3.60 -11.09
N VAL A 280 15.98 -4.88 -10.72
CA VAL A 280 14.78 -5.72 -10.60
C VAL A 280 13.84 -5.22 -9.51
N ILE A 281 14.35 -4.85 -8.32
CA ILE A 281 13.48 -4.28 -7.28
C ILE A 281 12.85 -2.99 -7.76
N TYR A 282 13.66 -2.08 -8.30
CA TYR A 282 13.23 -0.74 -8.66
C TYR A 282 12.18 -0.74 -9.78
N PHE A 283 12.40 -1.51 -10.85
CA PHE A 283 11.53 -1.49 -12.03
C PHE A 283 10.36 -2.46 -11.97
N TYR A 284 10.51 -3.60 -11.27
CA TYR A 284 9.51 -4.67 -11.32
C TYR A 284 8.81 -4.88 -9.98
N LEU A 285 9.54 -5.13 -8.90
CA LEU A 285 8.90 -5.58 -7.64
C LEU A 285 8.27 -4.45 -6.83
N TYR A 286 8.98 -3.34 -6.66
CA TYR A 286 8.52 -2.24 -5.82
C TYR A 286 7.33 -1.47 -6.41
N PRO A 287 7.29 -1.15 -7.72
CA PRO A 287 6.16 -0.42 -8.32
C PRO A 287 4.83 -1.16 -8.18
N ASP A 288 4.84 -2.49 -8.30
CA ASP A 288 3.64 -3.30 -8.10
C ASP A 288 3.14 -3.21 -6.65
N CYS A 289 4.05 -3.37 -5.67
CA CYS A 289 3.72 -3.22 -4.25
C CYS A 289 3.17 -1.82 -3.94
N GLN A 290 3.83 -0.77 -4.45
CA GLN A 290 3.40 0.62 -4.29
C GLN A 290 2.01 0.87 -4.91
N SER A 291 1.77 0.32 -6.10
CA SER A 291 0.47 0.40 -6.78
C SER A 291 -0.64 -0.24 -5.95
N TYR A 292 -0.41 -1.44 -5.40
CA TYR A 292 -1.39 -2.09 -4.53
C TYR A 292 -1.66 -1.31 -3.25
N MET A 293 -0.62 -0.81 -2.59
CA MET A 293 -0.79 0.03 -1.41
C MET A 293 -1.62 1.27 -1.72
N LYS A 294 -1.32 1.97 -2.83
CA LYS A 294 -2.02 3.18 -3.26
C LYS A 294 -3.50 2.95 -3.61
N ASN A 295 -3.81 1.80 -4.19
CA ASN A 295 -5.16 1.47 -4.63
C ASN A 295 -6.05 0.88 -3.53
N ARG A 296 -5.47 0.37 -2.43
CA ARG A 296 -6.25 -0.19 -1.31
C ARG A 296 -7.20 0.82 -0.65
N PRO A 297 -6.79 2.04 -0.27
CA PRO A 297 -7.70 3.05 0.28
C PRO A 297 -8.88 3.33 -0.66
N ARG A 298 -8.60 3.47 -1.97
CA ARG A 298 -9.60 3.69 -3.03
C ARG A 298 -10.61 2.56 -3.09
N LEU A 299 -10.13 1.31 -3.10
CA LEU A 299 -10.98 0.13 -3.14
C LEU A 299 -11.95 0.10 -1.96
N LEU A 300 -11.44 0.26 -0.74
CA LEU A 300 -12.24 0.23 0.49
C LEU A 300 -13.23 1.40 0.53
N ASN A 301 -12.78 2.60 0.14
CA ASN A 301 -13.65 3.76 0.08
C ASN A 301 -14.80 3.58 -0.91
N ASN A 302 -14.54 2.95 -2.07
CA ASN A 302 -15.59 2.70 -3.06
C ASN A 302 -16.70 1.80 -2.51
N PHE A 303 -16.39 0.76 -1.74
CA PHE A 303 -17.43 -0.05 -1.08
C PHE A 303 -18.19 0.73 0.00
N ASN A 304 -17.49 1.51 0.83
CA ASN A 304 -18.10 2.33 1.87
C ASN A 304 -19.08 3.37 1.28
N ILE A 305 -18.63 4.11 0.27
CA ILE A 305 -19.43 5.11 -0.41
C ILE A 305 -20.60 4.45 -1.13
N ARG A 306 -20.40 3.33 -1.85
CA ARG A 306 -21.50 2.60 -2.51
C ARG A 306 -22.58 2.20 -1.51
N ARG A 307 -22.19 1.55 -0.41
CA ARG A 307 -23.12 1.08 0.63
C ARG A 307 -23.94 2.23 1.20
N SER A 308 -23.27 3.35 1.48
CA SER A 308 -23.89 4.50 2.11
C SER A 308 -24.76 5.33 1.14
N LEU A 309 -24.29 5.58 -0.09
CA LEU A 309 -25.03 6.34 -1.10
C LEU A 309 -26.27 5.59 -1.58
N VAL A 310 -26.25 4.26 -1.69
CA VAL A 310 -27.46 3.47 -1.99
C VAL A 310 -28.56 3.73 -0.96
N SER A 311 -28.21 3.79 0.32
CA SER A 311 -29.15 4.14 1.40
C SER A 311 -29.69 5.57 1.24
N ARG A 312 -28.80 6.54 0.99
CA ARG A 312 -29.17 7.94 0.84
C ARG A 312 -30.09 8.19 -0.36
N VAL A 313 -29.76 7.63 -1.53
CA VAL A 313 -30.55 7.78 -2.76
C VAL A 313 -31.96 7.22 -2.57
N CYS A 314 -32.10 6.06 -1.92
CA CYS A 314 -33.40 5.48 -1.59
C CYS A 314 -34.22 6.34 -0.61
N MET A 315 -33.57 6.85 0.43
CA MET A 315 -34.26 7.68 1.41
C MET A 315 -34.78 8.97 0.75
N LEU A 316 -33.96 9.62 -0.07
CA LEU A 316 -34.32 10.84 -0.79
C LEU A 316 -35.44 10.61 -1.82
N SER A 317 -35.40 9.51 -2.59
CA SER A 317 -36.43 9.20 -3.59
C SER A 317 -37.80 8.97 -2.94
N ARG A 318 -37.85 8.25 -1.80
CA ARG A 318 -39.07 8.10 -1.02
C ARG A 318 -39.60 9.41 -0.45
N ASP A 319 -38.74 10.37 -0.16
CA ASP A 319 -39.14 11.67 0.37
C ASP A 319 -39.73 12.59 -0.69
N VAL A 320 -39.27 12.51 -1.94
CA VAL A 320 -39.93 13.16 -3.08
C VAL A 320 -41.34 12.63 -3.28
N TYR A 321 -41.53 11.31 -3.17
CA TYR A 321 -42.81 10.66 -3.43
C TYR A 321 -43.91 10.97 -2.39
N THR A 322 -43.54 11.47 -1.20
CA THR A 322 -44.50 11.69 -0.10
C THR A 322 -44.91 13.15 0.17
N PRO A 323 -45.17 14.05 -0.81
CA PRO A 323 -45.59 15.43 -0.52
C PRO A 323 -47.08 15.51 -0.14
N TRP A 324 -47.89 14.50 -0.46
CA TRP A 324 -49.36 14.57 -0.32
C TRP A 324 -49.90 14.46 1.12
N PHE A 325 -49.11 13.96 2.08
CA PHE A 325 -49.56 13.75 3.47
C PHE A 325 -48.87 14.63 4.52
N ASN A 326 -47.90 15.46 4.12
CA ASN A 326 -46.92 16.06 5.05
C ASN A 326 -47.03 17.59 5.23
N LYS A 327 -48.21 18.18 5.05
CA LYS A 327 -48.40 19.64 5.30
C LYS A 327 -48.11 20.06 6.75
N ASN A 328 -48.16 19.14 7.71
CA ASN A 328 -47.91 19.42 9.14
C ASN A 328 -46.49 19.08 9.62
N PHE A 329 -45.62 18.53 8.76
CA PHE A 329 -44.27 18.16 9.17
C PHE A 329 -43.28 19.19 8.64
N LEU A 330 -42.68 19.95 9.56
CA LEU A 330 -41.60 20.92 9.33
C LEU A 330 -40.35 20.35 8.62
N LEU A 331 -40.29 19.04 8.31
CA LEU A 331 -39.28 18.45 7.43
C LEU A 331 -39.50 18.75 5.93
N SER A 332 -40.66 19.28 5.55
CA SER A 332 -40.91 19.78 4.19
C SER A 332 -39.95 20.90 3.76
N TYR A 333 -39.24 21.52 4.71
CA TYR A 333 -38.20 22.54 4.47
C TYR A 333 -36.77 21.99 4.41
N GLY A 334 -36.54 20.70 4.70
CA GLY A 334 -35.17 20.18 4.89
C GLY A 334 -34.37 19.93 3.61
N PHE A 335 -35.04 19.68 2.48
CA PHE A 335 -34.37 19.35 1.21
C PHE A 335 -35.16 19.94 0.04
N ALA A 336 -35.04 21.26 -0.16
CA ALA A 336 -35.47 21.85 -1.42
C ALA A 336 -34.72 21.14 -2.57
N ASN A 337 -35.42 20.73 -3.63
CA ASN A 337 -34.89 19.97 -4.77
C ASN A 337 -34.37 18.54 -4.46
N SER A 338 -35.10 17.74 -3.68
CA SER A 338 -34.75 16.32 -3.48
C SER A 338 -34.53 15.53 -4.79
N ASN A 339 -35.22 15.87 -5.88
CA ASN A 339 -34.96 15.30 -7.22
C ASN A 339 -33.53 15.52 -7.71
N PHE A 340 -33.04 16.76 -7.58
CA PHE A 340 -31.66 17.09 -7.92
C PHE A 340 -30.66 16.33 -7.04
N LEU A 341 -30.97 16.17 -5.75
CA LEU A 341 -30.12 15.40 -4.84
C LEU A 341 -30.10 13.91 -5.19
N VAL A 342 -31.23 13.32 -5.59
CA VAL A 342 -31.30 11.95 -6.10
C VAL A 342 -30.38 11.80 -7.32
N ASP A 343 -30.51 12.69 -8.31
CA ASP A 343 -29.70 12.63 -9.54
C ASP A 343 -28.20 12.84 -9.27
N LEU A 344 -27.83 13.78 -8.39
CA LEU A 344 -26.46 14.03 -8.01
C LEU A 344 -25.82 12.81 -7.34
N ASN A 345 -26.49 12.23 -6.35
CA ASN A 345 -25.98 11.06 -5.63
C ASN A 345 -25.97 9.80 -6.53
N ALA A 346 -26.96 9.66 -7.43
CA ALA A 346 -26.97 8.62 -8.46
C ALA A 346 -25.78 8.74 -9.42
N LYS A 347 -25.42 9.95 -9.85
CA LYS A 347 -24.25 10.20 -10.69
C LYS A 347 -22.95 9.78 -9.98
N ILE A 348 -22.77 10.19 -8.73
CA ILE A 348 -21.59 9.81 -7.92
C ILE A 348 -21.53 8.29 -7.77
N LEU A 349 -22.66 7.65 -7.49
CA LEU A 349 -22.73 6.20 -7.32
C LEU A 349 -22.36 5.44 -8.61
N ARG A 350 -22.79 5.92 -9.79
CA ARG A 350 -22.37 5.37 -11.09
C ARG A 350 -20.87 5.53 -11.34
N GLU A 351 -20.30 6.69 -11.00
CA GLU A 351 -18.86 6.92 -11.09
C GLU A 351 -18.10 5.92 -10.21
N LYS A 352 -18.56 5.69 -8.98
CA LYS A 352 -17.97 4.70 -8.07
C LYS A 352 -18.13 3.25 -8.53
N ASN A 353 -19.26 2.88 -9.13
CA ASN A 353 -19.41 1.57 -9.79
C ASN A 353 -18.43 1.40 -10.96
N LYS A 354 -18.22 2.46 -11.76
CA LYS A 354 -17.27 2.44 -12.87
C LYS A 354 -15.82 2.27 -12.40
N GLU A 355 -15.43 2.96 -11.32
CA GLU A 355 -14.10 2.83 -10.74
C GLU A 355 -13.77 1.38 -10.34
N LEU A 356 -14.74 0.60 -9.84
CA LEU A 356 -14.51 -0.82 -9.48
C LEU A 356 -14.12 -1.69 -10.68
N ARG A 357 -14.44 -1.28 -11.90
CA ARG A 357 -14.06 -1.97 -13.14
C ARG A 357 -12.67 -1.58 -13.63
N GLU A 358 -11.98 -0.66 -12.94
CA GLU A 358 -10.59 -0.34 -13.25
C GLU A 358 -9.67 -1.54 -12.99
N GLU A 359 -8.81 -1.84 -13.97
CA GLU A 359 -7.90 -2.99 -13.90
C GLU A 359 -7.04 -3.00 -12.62
N LYS A 360 -6.64 -1.81 -12.16
CA LYS A 360 -5.83 -1.61 -10.95
C LYS A 360 -6.55 -2.07 -9.68
N LEU A 361 -7.86 -1.82 -9.58
CA LEU A 361 -8.68 -2.28 -8.45
C LEU A 361 -9.02 -3.77 -8.61
N MET A 362 -9.37 -4.20 -9.83
CA MET A 362 -9.69 -5.60 -10.11
C MET A 362 -8.52 -6.56 -9.84
N LYS A 363 -7.27 -6.13 -10.01
CA LYS A 363 -6.09 -6.95 -9.67
C LYS A 363 -6.01 -7.30 -8.18
N MET A 364 -6.64 -6.51 -7.33
CA MET A 364 -6.68 -6.72 -5.87
C MET A 364 -7.83 -7.60 -5.41
N MET A 365 -8.82 -7.84 -6.27
CA MET A 365 -10.00 -8.62 -5.93
C MET A 365 -9.76 -10.10 -6.21
N SER A 366 -10.14 -10.96 -5.25
CA SER A 366 -10.18 -12.40 -5.49
C SER A 366 -11.21 -12.76 -6.57
N LYS A 367 -11.13 -14.00 -7.05
CA LYS A 367 -12.16 -14.53 -7.95
C LYS A 367 -13.54 -14.48 -7.30
N GLU A 368 -13.66 -14.83 -6.01
CA GLU A 368 -14.94 -14.80 -5.30
C GLU A 368 -15.53 -13.38 -5.28
N LEU A 369 -14.73 -12.38 -4.93
CA LEU A 369 -15.19 -11.00 -4.86
C LEU A 369 -15.65 -10.49 -6.24
N LYS A 370 -14.89 -10.78 -7.31
CA LYS A 370 -15.28 -10.45 -8.69
C LYS A 370 -16.61 -11.08 -9.08
N GLN A 371 -16.82 -12.34 -8.70
CA GLN A 371 -18.04 -13.07 -9.02
C GLN A 371 -19.26 -12.47 -8.33
N ARG A 372 -19.14 -12.09 -7.06
CA ARG A 372 -20.22 -11.43 -6.30
C ARG A 372 -20.62 -10.08 -6.89
N ILE A 373 -19.63 -9.32 -7.37
CA ILE A 373 -19.86 -7.96 -7.87
C ILE A 373 -20.38 -7.96 -9.31
N PHE A 374 -19.75 -8.74 -10.20
CA PHE A 374 -19.92 -8.59 -11.64
C PHE A 374 -20.59 -9.79 -12.33
N GLU A 375 -20.63 -10.96 -11.69
CA GLU A 375 -21.13 -12.18 -12.32
C GLU A 375 -22.48 -12.62 -11.75
N SER A 376 -23.13 -13.51 -12.50
CA SER A 376 -24.37 -14.12 -12.05
C SER A 376 -24.10 -15.04 -10.88
N THR A 377 -24.69 -14.73 -9.73
CA THR A 377 -24.67 -15.62 -8.57
C THR A 377 -25.90 -16.53 -8.61
N ASN A 378 -25.78 -17.78 -8.14
CA ASN A 378 -26.92 -18.70 -7.97
C ASN A 378 -27.79 -18.29 -6.77
N THR A 379 -28.08 -17.00 -6.62
CA THR A 379 -28.90 -16.48 -5.53
C THR A 379 -30.37 -16.64 -5.87
N THR A 380 -31.18 -16.96 -4.86
CA THR A 380 -32.64 -16.97 -4.96
C THR A 380 -33.22 -15.55 -5.07
N THR A 381 -32.43 -14.52 -4.74
CA THR A 381 -32.81 -13.10 -4.81
C THR A 381 -32.63 -12.56 -6.24
N PRO A 382 -33.72 -12.19 -6.95
CA PRO A 382 -33.64 -11.78 -8.35
C PRO A 382 -32.75 -10.56 -8.61
N ILE A 383 -32.68 -9.62 -7.66
CA ILE A 383 -31.91 -8.38 -7.80
C ILE A 383 -30.40 -8.61 -7.84
N LEU A 384 -29.91 -9.67 -7.20
CA LEU A 384 -28.49 -10.04 -7.16
C LEU A 384 -28.09 -11.05 -8.24
N LYS A 385 -29.05 -11.46 -9.08
CA LYS A 385 -28.85 -12.48 -10.11
C LYS A 385 -27.74 -12.09 -11.10
N PHE A 386 -27.43 -10.80 -11.26
CA PHE A 386 -26.36 -10.32 -12.15
C PHE A 386 -25.27 -9.56 -11.38
N GLY A 387 -25.06 -9.93 -10.11
CA GLY A 387 -24.08 -9.31 -9.23
C GLY A 387 -24.56 -8.02 -8.58
N THR A 388 -23.83 -7.55 -7.57
CA THR A 388 -24.18 -6.33 -6.85
C THR A 388 -24.01 -5.06 -7.68
N ASP A 389 -23.11 -5.05 -8.67
CA ASP A 389 -22.94 -3.89 -9.56
C ASP A 389 -24.24 -3.59 -10.33
N THR A 390 -24.83 -4.61 -10.94
CA THR A 390 -26.13 -4.51 -11.62
C THR A 390 -27.25 -4.17 -10.63
N ALA A 391 -27.22 -4.75 -9.42
CA ALA A 391 -28.20 -4.45 -8.39
C ALA A 391 -28.19 -2.98 -7.96
N VAL A 392 -27.00 -2.37 -7.90
CA VAL A 392 -26.84 -0.93 -7.61
C VAL A 392 -27.40 -0.09 -8.74
N GLU A 393 -27.13 -0.42 -10.01
CA GLU A 393 -27.71 0.30 -11.16
C GLU A 393 -29.25 0.22 -11.20
N ILE A 394 -29.80 -0.96 -10.92
CA ILE A 394 -31.26 -1.14 -10.79
C ILE A 394 -31.78 -0.28 -9.64
N SER A 395 -31.07 -0.25 -8.50
CA SER A 395 -31.45 0.56 -7.35
C SER A 395 -31.47 2.06 -7.67
N ILE A 396 -30.51 2.55 -8.46
CA ILE A 396 -30.46 3.93 -8.97
C ILE A 396 -31.65 4.19 -9.89
N TYR A 397 -31.90 3.30 -10.85
CA TYR A 397 -33.00 3.44 -11.81
C TYR A 397 -34.35 3.50 -11.09
N ASP A 398 -34.60 2.56 -10.18
CA ASP A 398 -35.83 2.50 -9.39
C ASP A 398 -35.98 3.73 -8.50
N SER A 399 -34.92 4.17 -7.81
CA SER A 399 -34.97 5.40 -7.01
C SER A 399 -35.27 6.64 -7.85
N THR A 400 -34.66 6.75 -9.02
CA THR A 400 -34.91 7.88 -9.93
C THR A 400 -36.36 7.86 -10.40
N ASN A 401 -36.87 6.69 -10.82
CA ASN A 401 -38.26 6.54 -11.18
C ASN A 401 -39.20 6.85 -10.00
N ILE A 402 -38.85 6.43 -8.78
CA ILE A 402 -39.64 6.74 -7.59
C ILE A 402 -39.74 8.24 -7.35
N ALA A 403 -38.63 8.96 -7.55
CA ALA A 403 -38.60 10.41 -7.40
C ALA A 403 -39.45 11.12 -8.47
N TYR A 404 -39.44 10.65 -9.72
CA TYR A 404 -40.11 11.34 -10.83
C TYR A 404 -41.53 10.85 -11.16
N THR A 405 -41.98 9.75 -10.55
CA THR A 405 -43.32 9.18 -10.81
C THR A 405 -44.37 9.75 -9.85
N SER A 406 -45.56 10.03 -10.36
CA SER A 406 -46.66 10.65 -9.61
C SER A 406 -47.41 9.69 -8.68
N TYR A 407 -47.39 8.37 -8.94
CA TYR A 407 -48.05 7.37 -8.10
C TYR A 407 -47.35 6.00 -8.14
N ILE A 408 -47.04 5.47 -6.97
CA ILE A 408 -46.42 4.16 -6.71
C ILE A 408 -47.13 3.52 -5.50
N PRO A 409 -47.72 2.32 -5.66
CA PRO A 409 -48.31 1.58 -4.57
C PRO A 409 -47.36 1.39 -3.37
N ALA A 410 -47.87 1.57 -2.15
CA ALA A 410 -47.08 1.43 -0.92
C ALA A 410 -46.42 0.05 -0.77
N GLU A 411 -47.08 -1.01 -1.25
CA GLU A 411 -46.53 -2.38 -1.27
C GLU A 411 -45.25 -2.49 -2.11
N LEU A 412 -45.17 -1.80 -3.25
CA LEU A 412 -43.98 -1.78 -4.10
C LEU A 412 -42.84 -1.03 -3.43
N ILE A 413 -43.13 0.05 -2.69
CA ILE A 413 -42.14 0.79 -1.91
C ILE A 413 -41.56 -0.10 -0.79
N LEU A 414 -42.41 -0.86 -0.09
CA LEU A 414 -41.94 -1.78 0.97
C LEU A 414 -41.08 -2.92 0.39
N LYS A 415 -41.47 -3.49 -0.76
CA LYS A 415 -40.64 -4.49 -1.47
C LYS A 415 -39.29 -3.90 -1.90
N TYR A 416 -39.29 -2.68 -2.42
CA TYR A 416 -38.07 -1.97 -2.80
C TYR A 416 -37.13 -1.76 -1.61
N VAL A 417 -37.65 -1.32 -0.45
CA VAL A 417 -36.86 -1.14 0.78
C VAL A 417 -36.24 -2.47 1.23
N ALA A 418 -37.00 -3.56 1.21
CA ALA A 418 -36.48 -4.88 1.55
C ALA A 418 -35.37 -5.34 0.57
N TYR A 419 -35.51 -5.06 -0.73
CA TYR A 419 -34.48 -5.36 -1.71
C TYR A 419 -33.19 -4.58 -1.47
N LEU A 420 -33.29 -3.31 -1.08
CA LEU A 420 -32.12 -2.48 -0.83
C LEU A 420 -31.34 -2.93 0.42
N GLN A 421 -32.02 -3.38 1.47
CA GLN A 421 -31.36 -3.96 2.63
C GLN A 421 -30.55 -5.19 2.24
N ILE A 422 -31.06 -6.03 1.33
CA ILE A 422 -30.34 -7.19 0.79
C ILE A 422 -29.10 -6.73 0.01
N VAL A 423 -29.21 -5.70 -0.84
CA VAL A 423 -28.07 -5.15 -1.60
C VAL A 423 -27.02 -4.57 -0.65
N GLN A 424 -27.42 -3.76 0.33
CA GLN A 424 -26.53 -3.15 1.31
C GLN A 424 -25.79 -4.19 2.16
N ASN A 425 -26.46 -5.26 2.59
CA ASN A 425 -25.84 -6.35 3.32
C ASN A 425 -24.80 -7.07 2.47
N ASN A 426 -25.07 -7.29 1.19
CA ASN A 426 -24.09 -7.91 0.28
C ASN A 426 -22.89 -6.99 0.04
N ILE A 427 -23.08 -5.68 -0.13
CA ILE A 427 -21.97 -4.72 -0.22
C ILE A 427 -21.13 -4.73 1.08
N GLY A 428 -21.77 -4.91 2.25
CA GLY A 428 -21.04 -5.08 3.51
C GLY A 428 -20.17 -6.34 3.56
N ILE A 429 -20.67 -7.48 3.06
CA ILE A 429 -19.87 -8.71 2.93
C ILE A 429 -18.72 -8.51 1.93
N GLU A 430 -19.00 -7.86 0.80
CA GLU A 430 -17.98 -7.53 -0.21
C GLU A 430 -16.89 -6.61 0.34
N PHE A 431 -17.23 -5.67 1.22
CA PHE A 431 -16.26 -4.81 1.90
C PHE A 431 -15.26 -5.63 2.72
N GLU A 432 -15.75 -6.57 3.55
CA GLU A 432 -14.87 -7.41 4.39
C GLU A 432 -13.98 -8.33 3.52
N LEU A 433 -14.53 -8.86 2.42
CA LEU A 433 -13.75 -9.61 1.43
C LEU A 433 -12.70 -8.72 0.76
N ALA A 434 -13.06 -7.49 0.37
CA ALA A 434 -12.13 -6.56 -0.25
C ALA A 434 -10.98 -6.16 0.68
N ASP A 435 -11.24 -5.97 1.96
CA ASP A 435 -10.19 -5.68 2.95
C ASP A 435 -9.21 -6.85 3.09
N ASN A 436 -9.73 -8.07 3.22
CA ASN A 436 -8.90 -9.27 3.30
C ASN A 436 -8.13 -9.53 1.99
N ASP A 437 -8.79 -9.45 0.84
CA ASP A 437 -8.19 -9.69 -0.48
C ASP A 437 -7.08 -8.68 -0.78
N SER A 438 -7.34 -7.39 -0.54
CA SER A 438 -6.36 -6.33 -0.76
C SER A 438 -5.17 -6.44 0.18
N TYR A 439 -5.39 -6.83 1.44
CA TYR A 439 -4.33 -7.12 2.39
C TYR A 439 -3.45 -8.30 1.91
N ASN A 440 -4.08 -9.38 1.48
CA ASN A 440 -3.38 -10.57 1.00
C ASN A 440 -2.60 -10.29 -0.29
N ALA A 441 -3.14 -9.47 -1.20
CA ALA A 441 -2.45 -9.05 -2.41
C ALA A 441 -1.17 -8.26 -2.09
N ILE A 442 -1.22 -7.32 -1.13
CA ILE A 442 -0.05 -6.55 -0.68
C ILE A 442 0.98 -7.48 -0.03
N ASN A 443 0.55 -8.37 0.87
CA ASN A 443 1.44 -9.31 1.54
C ASN A 443 2.11 -10.29 0.59
N TYR A 444 1.41 -10.71 -0.47
CA TYR A 444 1.99 -11.54 -1.50
C TYR A 444 3.17 -10.84 -2.20
N GLN A 445 2.99 -9.57 -2.59
CA GLN A 445 4.09 -8.79 -3.19
C GLN A 445 5.24 -8.55 -2.22
N LEU A 446 4.93 -8.26 -0.95
CA LEU A 446 5.94 -8.10 0.08
C LEU A 446 6.75 -9.40 0.27
N ASN A 447 6.09 -10.56 0.29
CA ASN A 447 6.74 -11.86 0.39
C ASN A 447 7.63 -12.16 -0.83
N ILE A 448 7.24 -11.74 -2.04
CA ILE A 448 8.10 -11.85 -3.23
C ILE A 448 9.37 -11.02 -3.04
N ILE A 449 9.26 -9.79 -2.51
CA ILE A 449 10.43 -8.93 -2.25
C ILE A 449 11.33 -9.58 -1.18
N ILE A 450 10.77 -10.14 -0.11
CA ILE A 450 11.53 -10.87 0.93
C ILE A 450 12.26 -12.07 0.31
N ALA A 451 11.54 -12.91 -0.44
CA ALA A 451 12.11 -14.11 -1.04
C ALA A 451 13.24 -13.77 -2.01
N THR A 452 13.04 -12.76 -2.86
CA THR A 452 14.05 -12.31 -3.83
C THR A 452 15.29 -11.77 -3.12
N THR A 453 15.10 -11.04 -2.01
CA THR A 453 16.19 -10.55 -1.13
C THR A 453 16.99 -11.69 -0.48
N ALA A 454 16.31 -12.72 0.00
CA ALA A 454 16.94 -13.90 0.60
C ALA A 454 17.74 -14.68 -0.45
N VAL A 455 17.16 -14.93 -1.63
CA VAL A 455 17.83 -15.61 -2.75
C VAL A 455 19.07 -14.84 -3.20
N TYR A 456 18.96 -13.51 -3.38
CA TYR A 456 20.11 -12.66 -3.69
C TYR A 456 21.22 -12.80 -2.64
N SER A 457 20.88 -12.78 -1.36
CA SER A 457 21.85 -12.91 -0.27
C SER A 457 22.58 -14.25 -0.30
N ILE A 458 21.85 -15.34 -0.56
CA ILE A 458 22.43 -16.69 -0.70
C ILE A 458 23.37 -16.75 -1.91
N ILE A 459 22.95 -16.24 -3.07
CA ILE A 459 23.77 -16.19 -4.29
C ILE A 459 25.05 -15.37 -4.06
N PHE A 460 24.93 -14.22 -3.40
CA PHE A 460 26.08 -13.36 -3.11
C PHE A 460 27.09 -14.03 -2.18
N CYS A 461 26.62 -14.71 -1.12
CA CYS A 461 27.46 -15.52 -0.25
C CYS A 461 28.13 -16.68 -1.01
N ALA A 462 27.39 -17.40 -1.84
CA ALA A 462 27.92 -18.50 -2.64
C ALA A 462 29.02 -18.01 -3.61
N LEU A 463 28.81 -16.87 -4.28
CA LEU A 463 29.83 -16.26 -5.13
C LEU A 463 31.08 -15.88 -4.33
N PHE A 464 30.94 -15.36 -3.12
CA PHE A 464 32.09 -15.06 -2.27
C PHE A 464 32.89 -16.32 -1.94
N PHE A 465 32.25 -17.37 -1.41
CA PHE A 465 32.94 -18.58 -0.95
C PHE A 465 33.45 -19.48 -2.08
N ILE A 466 32.72 -19.60 -3.18
CA ILE A 466 33.04 -20.53 -4.27
C ILE A 466 33.89 -19.87 -5.35
N TYR A 467 33.66 -18.58 -5.63
CA TYR A 467 34.31 -17.91 -6.76
C TYR A 467 35.44 -16.97 -6.34
N TYR A 468 35.25 -16.16 -5.29
CA TYR A 468 36.25 -15.16 -4.89
C TYR A 468 37.29 -15.69 -3.91
N LEU A 469 36.88 -16.45 -2.90
CA LEU A 469 37.75 -16.96 -1.85
C LEU A 469 38.83 -17.93 -2.34
N PRO A 470 38.56 -18.89 -3.25
CA PRO A 470 39.61 -19.78 -3.78
C PRO A 470 40.64 -19.02 -4.60
N PHE A 471 40.20 -17.98 -5.33
CA PHE A 471 41.10 -17.11 -6.07
C PHE A 471 42.03 -16.33 -5.13
N LEU A 472 41.50 -15.77 -4.05
CA LEU A 472 42.31 -15.13 -3.00
C LEU A 472 43.36 -16.09 -2.43
N HIS A 473 42.98 -17.32 -2.08
CA HIS A 473 43.90 -18.32 -1.56
C HIS A 473 45.01 -18.66 -2.55
N TYR A 474 44.67 -18.82 -3.83
CA TYR A 474 45.65 -19.05 -4.89
C TYR A 474 46.65 -17.90 -5.01
N GLN A 475 46.17 -16.65 -5.01
CA GLN A 475 47.02 -15.47 -5.10
C GLN A 475 47.94 -15.32 -3.88
N ILE A 476 47.43 -15.56 -2.67
CA ILE A 476 48.24 -15.54 -1.44
C ILE A 476 49.33 -16.61 -1.49
N LYS A 477 49.00 -17.84 -1.92
CA LYS A 477 49.98 -18.92 -2.05
C LYS A 477 51.07 -18.59 -3.07
N LEU A 478 50.70 -18.00 -4.21
CA LEU A 478 51.64 -17.55 -5.23
C LEU A 478 52.58 -16.46 -4.67
N LEU A 479 52.04 -15.49 -3.94
CA LEU A 479 52.81 -14.41 -3.32
C LEU A 479 53.81 -14.95 -2.31
N ASN A 480 53.39 -15.87 -1.44
CA ASN A 480 54.28 -16.49 -0.44
C ASN A 480 55.42 -17.28 -1.08
N LEU A 481 55.16 -18.00 -2.19
CA LEU A 481 56.18 -18.75 -2.92
C LEU A 481 57.21 -17.81 -3.56
N LEU A 482 56.74 -16.69 -4.12
CA LEU A 482 57.58 -15.63 -4.67
C LEU A 482 58.47 -14.97 -3.59
N SER A 483 57.90 -14.66 -2.43
CA SER A 483 58.66 -14.12 -1.29
C SER A 483 59.73 -15.09 -0.81
N TYR A 484 59.40 -16.38 -0.67
CA TYR A 484 60.37 -17.41 -0.26
C TYR A 484 61.53 -17.55 -1.26
N LEU A 485 61.24 -17.56 -2.57
CA LEU A 485 62.29 -17.62 -3.59
C LEU A 485 63.25 -16.44 -3.52
N ILE A 486 62.74 -15.24 -3.17
CA ILE A 486 63.58 -14.04 -2.99
C ILE A 486 64.47 -14.14 -1.77
N GLU A 487 63.95 -14.62 -0.63
CA GLU A 487 64.77 -14.83 0.57
C GLU A 487 65.94 -15.77 0.26
N VAL A 488 65.68 -16.87 -0.46
CA VAL A 488 66.75 -17.80 -0.88
C VAL A 488 67.75 -17.15 -1.83
N LEU A 489 67.28 -16.33 -2.78
CA LEU A 489 68.15 -15.62 -3.73
C LEU A 489 68.89 -14.41 -3.14
N ALA A 490 68.54 -13.95 -1.94
CA ALA A 490 69.15 -12.82 -1.27
C ALA A 490 70.19 -13.23 -0.19
N ILE A 491 70.27 -14.52 0.13
CA ILE A 491 71.16 -15.06 1.17
C ILE A 491 72.56 -15.47 0.63
N ASP A 492 72.78 -15.41 -0.69
CA ASP A 492 74.09 -15.59 -1.36
C ASP A 492 74.49 -14.33 -2.17
#